data_AF-A0A1Y4N3S9-F1
#
_entry.id   AF-A0A1Y4N3S9-F1
#
_cell.length_a   1.000
_cell.length_b   1.000
_cell.length_c   1.000
_cell.angle_alpha   90.00
_cell.angle_beta   90.00
_cell.angle_gamma   90.00
#
_symmetry.space_group_name_H-M   'P 1'
#
loop_
_entity.id
_entity.type
_entity.pdbx_description
1 polymer ?
#
loop_
_entity_poly.entity_id
_entity_poly.type
_entity_poly.pdbx_seq_one_letter_code
_entity_poly.pdbx_strand_id
1 'polypeptide(L)'
;MSIDHLELILYDMYHMDAWMPPLFGKWTEEFKKSSYSQWAVDELRDFIAEKIYPRTSGSIDEFCELAHKFMVKMFAYSKVNPRTSQIFKSAGNMAVDILDLLRAMR
;
A
#
# COMPACT_ATOMS: atom_id res chain seq x y z
N MET A 1 11.34 8.15 -11.26
CA MET A 1 11.01 7.86 -9.86
C MET A 1 11.80 6.64 -9.41
N SER A 2 12.47 6.70 -8.27
CA SER A 2 13.17 5.54 -7.67
C SER A 2 12.27 4.82 -6.67
N ILE A 3 12.61 3.56 -6.35
CA ILE A 3 11.94 2.80 -5.28
C ILE A 3 12.06 3.54 -3.95
N ASP A 4 13.23 4.05 -3.60
CA ASP A 4 13.44 4.80 -2.35
C ASP A 4 12.53 6.04 -2.26
N HIS A 5 12.31 6.73 -3.39
CA HIS A 5 11.40 7.88 -3.42
C HIS A 5 9.94 7.45 -3.25
N LEU A 6 9.54 6.33 -3.88
CA LEU A 6 8.22 5.75 -3.65
C LEU A 6 8.04 5.37 -2.18
N GLU A 7 9.05 4.75 -1.58
CA GLU A 7 9.05 4.35 -0.19
C GLU A 7 8.84 5.56 0.72
N LEU A 8 9.57 6.65 0.51
CA LEU A 8 9.37 7.90 1.26
C LEU A 8 7.94 8.44 1.15
N ILE A 9 7.34 8.45 -0.05
CA ILE A 9 5.94 8.88 -0.25
C ILE A 9 4.98 7.98 0.53
N LEU A 10 5.18 6.66 0.48
CA LEU A 10 4.34 5.70 1.17
C LEU A 10 4.43 5.88 2.69
N TYR A 11 5.65 6.06 3.22
CA TYR A 11 5.86 6.36 4.64
C TYR A 11 5.19 7.68 5.02
N ASP A 12 5.41 8.77 4.29
CA ASP A 12 4.81 10.08 4.61
C ASP A 12 3.27 10.05 4.64
N MET A 13 2.64 9.25 3.76
CA MET A 13 1.17 9.17 3.68
C MET A 13 0.54 8.19 4.68
N TYR A 14 1.21 7.07 4.98
CA TYR A 14 0.59 5.94 5.68
C TYR A 14 1.30 5.51 6.95
N HIS A 15 2.55 5.93 7.16
CA HIS A 15 3.22 5.70 8.42
C HIS A 15 2.70 6.69 9.46
N MET A 16 1.82 6.18 10.31
CA MET A 16 1.41 6.90 11.50
C MET A 16 2.45 6.64 12.58
N ASP A 17 2.94 7.70 13.25
CA ASP A 17 3.68 7.61 14.54
C ASP A 17 2.72 7.17 15.66
N ALA A 18 2.01 6.08 15.46
CA ALA A 18 1.01 5.56 16.37
C ALA A 18 1.65 4.55 17.31
N TRP A 19 2.22 5.02 18.42
CA TRP A 19 2.45 4.16 19.57
C TRP A 19 1.12 3.94 20.30
N MET A 20 0.33 2.99 19.79
CA MET A 20 -0.88 2.55 20.47
C MET A 20 -0.52 1.43 21.45
N PRO A 21 -0.49 1.68 22.76
CA PRO A 21 -0.33 0.58 23.70
C PRO A 21 -1.50 -0.38 23.50
N PRO A 22 -1.26 -1.71 23.48
CA PRO A 22 -2.30 -2.72 23.27
C PRO A 22 -3.19 -2.82 24.52
N LEU A 23 -3.86 -1.73 24.88
CA LEU A 23 -4.76 -1.65 26.02
C LEU A 23 -6.14 -2.13 25.57
N PHE A 24 -6.39 -3.41 25.80
CA PHE A 24 -7.69 -4.00 26.12
C PHE A 24 -8.90 -3.45 25.35
N GLY A 25 -9.08 -3.90 24.10
CA GLY A 25 -10.35 -3.82 23.36
C GLY A 25 -10.76 -2.44 22.83
N LYS A 26 -10.33 -1.33 23.46
CA LYS A 26 -10.76 0.02 23.12
C LYS A 26 -10.20 0.50 21.77
N TRP A 27 -9.04 0.00 21.37
CA TRP A 27 -8.30 0.44 20.18
C TRP A 27 -8.05 -0.69 19.16
N THR A 28 -8.79 -1.80 19.28
CA THR A 28 -8.51 -3.01 18.50
C THR A 28 -8.74 -2.79 17.00
N GLU A 29 -9.74 -2.00 16.62
CA GLU A 29 -10.04 -1.75 15.21
C GLU A 29 -9.07 -0.73 14.60
N GLU A 30 -8.68 0.30 15.35
CA GLU A 30 -7.67 1.27 14.96
C GLU A 30 -6.31 0.58 14.80
N PHE A 31 -5.94 -0.27 15.75
CA PHE A 31 -4.71 -1.07 15.67
C PHE A 31 -4.71 -1.98 14.43
N LYS A 32 -5.82 -2.68 14.14
CA LYS A 32 -5.95 -3.50 12.94
C LYS A 32 -5.83 -2.66 11.67
N LYS A 33 -6.50 -1.50 11.62
CA LYS A 33 -6.45 -0.59 10.48
C LYS A 33 -5.02 -0.12 10.22
N SER A 34 -4.32 0.37 11.25
CA SER A 34 -2.92 0.78 11.14
C SER A 34 -2.01 -0.38 10.74
N SER A 35 -2.23 -1.58 11.29
CA SER A 35 -1.46 -2.78 10.93
C SER A 35 -1.66 -3.16 9.46
N TYR A 36 -2.89 -3.06 8.94
CA TYR A 36 -3.16 -3.34 7.53
C TYR A 36 -2.59 -2.28 6.60
N SER A 37 -2.60 -1.01 7.01
CA SER A 37 -1.95 0.07 6.26
C SER A 37 -0.44 -0.15 6.17
N GLN A 38 0.22 -0.50 7.27
CA GLN A 38 1.66 -0.77 7.26
C GLN A 38 2.00 -1.97 6.36
N TRP A 39 1.26 -3.07 6.50
CA TRP A 39 1.45 -4.24 5.64
C TRP A 39 1.23 -3.89 4.16
N ALA A 40 0.23 -3.08 3.83
CA ALA A 40 -0.06 -2.69 2.46
C ALA A 40 1.07 -1.85 1.83
N VAL A 41 1.70 -0.96 2.61
CA VAL A 41 2.86 -0.16 2.19
C VAL A 41 4.00 -1.07 1.77
N ASP A 42 4.38 -1.99 2.65
CA ASP A 42 5.48 -2.93 2.39
C ASP A 42 5.19 -3.80 1.15
N GLU A 43 3.97 -4.31 1.06
CA GLU A 43 3.55 -5.19 -0.05
C GLU A 43 3.54 -4.45 -1.40
N LEU A 44 3.10 -3.19 -1.45
CA LEU A 44 3.12 -2.39 -2.69
C LEU A 44 4.56 -2.08 -3.12
N ARG A 45 5.43 -1.68 -2.18
CA ARG A 45 6.85 -1.43 -2.44
C ARG A 45 7.50 -2.67 -3.03
N ASP A 46 7.33 -3.82 -2.39
CA ASP A 46 7.94 -5.09 -2.80
C ASP A 46 7.41 -5.56 -4.15
N PHE A 47 6.10 -5.41 -4.37
CA PHE A 47 5.49 -5.72 -5.66
C PHE A 47 6.10 -4.90 -6.80
N ILE A 48 6.28 -3.59 -6.62
CA ILE A 48 6.88 -2.73 -7.64
C ILE A 48 8.35 -3.07 -7.83
N ALA A 49 9.10 -3.23 -6.74
CA ALA A 49 10.53 -3.56 -6.77
C ALA A 49 10.80 -4.86 -7.53
N GLU A 50 10.01 -5.91 -7.27
CA GLU A 50 10.10 -7.19 -7.98
C GLU A 50 9.86 -7.04 -9.48
N LYS A 51 8.91 -6.17 -9.89
CA LYS A 51 8.51 -6.02 -11.30
C LYS A 51 9.48 -5.18 -12.12
N ILE A 52 10.23 -4.27 -11.49
CA ILE A 52 11.21 -3.44 -12.20
C ILE A 52 12.65 -3.97 -12.09
N TYR A 53 12.90 -4.97 -11.24
CA TYR A 53 14.19 -5.65 -11.12
C TYR A 53 14.75 -6.05 -12.50
N PRO A 54 16.06 -5.86 -12.78
CA PRO A 54 17.13 -5.42 -11.86
C PRO A 54 17.25 -3.90 -11.68
N ARG A 55 16.33 -3.11 -12.23
CA ARG A 55 16.36 -1.65 -12.07
C ARG A 55 15.84 -1.27 -10.69
N THR A 56 16.28 -0.10 -10.22
CA THR A 56 15.81 0.52 -8.96
C THR A 56 15.00 1.80 -9.21
N SER A 57 14.76 2.14 -10.47
CA SER A 57 13.99 3.31 -10.88
C SER A 57 13.31 3.12 -12.24
N GLY A 58 12.25 3.89 -12.45
CA GLY A 58 11.42 3.87 -13.66
C GLY A 58 10.71 5.21 -13.89
N SER A 59 9.90 5.28 -14.93
CA SER A 59 9.06 6.46 -15.18
C SER A 59 7.87 6.50 -14.22
N ILE A 60 7.29 7.69 -14.02
CA ILE A 60 6.04 7.82 -13.23
C ILE A 60 4.91 7.00 -13.86
N ASP A 61 4.88 6.91 -15.20
CA ASP A 61 3.90 6.10 -15.94
C ASP A 61 4.01 4.60 -15.63
N GLU A 62 5.23 4.07 -15.57
CA GLU A 62 5.47 2.67 -15.20
C GLU A 62 4.99 2.39 -13.78
N PHE A 63 5.25 3.32 -12.85
CA PHE A 63 4.79 3.22 -11.46
C PHE A 63 3.25 3.30 -11.37
N CYS A 64 2.60 4.17 -12.14
CA CYS A 64 1.14 4.24 -12.24
C CYS A 64 0.54 2.91 -12.72
N GLU A 65 1.13 2.30 -13.76
CA GLU A 65 0.64 1.03 -14.30
C GLU A 65 0.77 -0.10 -13.27
N LEU A 66 1.90 -0.15 -12.56
CA LEU A 66 2.13 -1.16 -11.53
C LEU A 66 1.23 -0.97 -10.31
N ALA A 67 1.04 0.26 -9.84
CA ALA A 67 0.10 0.57 -8.76
C ALA A 67 -1.34 0.18 -9.13
N HIS A 68 -1.75 0.45 -10.38
CA HIS A 68 -3.05 0.01 -10.88
C HIS A 68 -3.20 -1.52 -10.92
N LYS A 69 -2.18 -2.23 -11.41
CA LYS A 69 -2.16 -3.71 -11.41
C LYS A 69 -2.26 -4.28 -10.00
N PHE A 70 -1.52 -3.70 -9.06
CA PHE A 70 -1.56 -4.06 -7.64
C PHE A 70 -2.97 -3.86 -7.07
N MET A 71 -3.55 -2.67 -7.28
CA MET A 71 -4.90 -2.30 -6.83
C MET A 71 -5.95 -3.33 -7.30
N VAL A 72 -5.96 -3.67 -8.60
CA VAL A 72 -6.89 -4.65 -9.16
C VAL A 72 -6.71 -6.03 -8.51
N LYS A 73 -5.47 -6.45 -8.29
CA LYS A 73 -5.14 -7.75 -7.66
C LYS A 73 -5.62 -7.80 -6.20
N MET A 74 -5.42 -6.73 -5.43
CA MET A 74 -5.88 -6.63 -4.05
C MET A 74 -7.41 -6.68 -3.96
N PHE A 75 -8.12 -5.94 -4.81
CA PHE A 75 -9.58 -6.02 -4.84
C PHE A 75 -10.09 -7.41 -5.26
N ALA A 76 -9.41 -8.10 -6.17
CA ALA A 76 -9.74 -9.47 -6.51
C ALA A 76 -9.56 -10.42 -5.31
N TYR A 77 -8.42 -10.36 -4.61
CA TYR A 77 -8.16 -11.18 -3.43
C TYR A 77 -9.13 -10.90 -2.28
N SER A 78 -9.57 -9.65 -2.13
CA SER A 78 -10.55 -9.31 -1.11
C SER A 78 -11.89 -10.05 -1.24
N LYS A 79 -12.20 -10.58 -2.43
CA LYS A 79 -13.44 -11.32 -2.73
C LYS A 79 -13.29 -12.83 -2.53
N VAL A 80 -12.07 -13.34 -2.38
CA VAL A 80 -11.79 -14.78 -2.31
C VAL A 80 -12.14 -15.36 -0.94
N ASN A 81 -11.74 -14.68 0.13
CA ASN A 81 -11.97 -15.15 1.50
C ASN A 81 -12.48 -14.01 2.39
N PRO A 82 -13.69 -14.12 2.97
CA PRO A 82 -14.25 -13.11 3.86
C PRO A 82 -13.35 -12.78 5.06
N ARG A 83 -12.61 -13.76 5.60
CA ARG A 83 -11.74 -13.57 6.78
C ARG A 83 -10.53 -12.68 6.49
N THR A 84 -10.04 -12.70 5.26
CA THR A 84 -8.90 -11.87 4.81
C THR A 84 -9.36 -10.72 3.92
N SER A 85 -10.67 -10.50 3.78
CA SER A 85 -11.21 -9.48 2.88
C SER A 85 -10.73 -8.08 3.25
N GLN A 86 -10.67 -7.77 4.54
CA GLN A 86 -10.36 -6.43 5.03
C GLN A 86 -8.92 -6.01 4.74
N ILE A 87 -7.93 -6.89 4.97
CA ILE A 87 -6.52 -6.58 4.70
C ILE A 87 -6.30 -6.24 3.21
N PHE A 88 -6.92 -7.02 2.32
CA PHE A 88 -6.82 -6.77 0.88
C PHE A 88 -7.63 -5.54 0.43
N LYS A 89 -8.78 -5.25 1.04
CA LYS A 89 -9.51 -3.99 0.77
C LYS A 89 -8.70 -2.78 1.19
N SER A 90 -8.07 -2.82 2.36
CA SER A 90 -7.20 -1.74 2.82
C SER A 90 -6.05 -1.49 1.84
N ALA A 91 -5.36 -2.56 1.39
CA ALA A 91 -4.30 -2.43 0.40
C ALA A 91 -4.78 -1.92 -0.96
N GLY A 92 -5.95 -2.37 -1.42
CA GLY A 92 -6.57 -1.88 -2.65
C GLY A 92 -6.90 -0.39 -2.59
N ASN A 93 -7.52 0.06 -1.49
CA ASN A 93 -7.85 1.47 -1.29
C ASN A 93 -6.58 2.34 -1.19
N MET A 94 -5.57 1.89 -0.44
CA MET A 94 -4.28 2.57 -0.35
C MET A 94 -3.64 2.76 -1.74
N ALA A 95 -3.71 1.73 -2.58
CA ALA A 95 -3.18 1.79 -3.94
C ALA A 95 -3.98 2.73 -4.87
N VAL A 96 -5.28 2.96 -4.61
CA VAL A 96 -6.07 3.99 -5.31
C VAL A 96 -5.49 5.37 -5.00
N ASP A 97 -5.31 5.68 -3.72
CA ASP A 97 -4.80 6.99 -3.28
C ASP A 97 -3.38 7.26 -3.82
N ILE A 98 -2.51 6.24 -3.80
CA ILE A 98 -1.16 6.34 -4.39
C ILE A 98 -1.21 6.50 -5.90
N LEU A 99 -2.10 5.76 -6.59
CA LEU A 99 -2.26 5.90 -8.03
C LEU A 99 -2.71 7.33 -8.40
N ASP A 100 -3.61 7.92 -7.63
CA ASP A 100 -4.08 9.29 -7.85
C ASP A 100 -2.97 10.32 -7.59
N LEU A 101 -2.16 10.13 -6.53
CA LEU A 101 -0.98 10.95 -6.29
C LEU A 101 0.03 10.86 -7.44
N LEU A 102 0.40 9.64 -7.87
CA LEU A 102 1.36 9.44 -8.95
C LEU A 102 0.89 10.08 -10.26
N ARG A 103 -0.41 10.02 -10.54
CA ARG A 103 -1.02 10.70 -11.69
C ARG A 103 -0.94 12.23 -11.58
N ALA A 104 -1.07 12.78 -10.38
CA ALA A 104 -0.92 14.21 -10.15
C ALA A 104 0.53 14.70 -10.25
N MET A 105 1.51 13.79 -10.08
CA MET A 105 2.94 14.08 -10.24
C MET A 105 3.43 14.04 -11.71
N ARG A 106 2.60 13.62 -12.66
CA ARG A 106 2.90 13.67 -14.09
C ARG A 106 3.01 15.11 -14.58
#